data_AF-A0A1Q3RTZ0-F1
#
_entry.id   AF-A0A1Q3RTZ0-F1
#
_cell.length_a   1.000
_cell.length_b   1.000
_cell.length_c   1.000
_cell.angle_alpha   90.00
_cell.angle_beta   90.00
_cell.angle_gamma   90.00
#
_symmetry.space_group_name_H-M   'P 1'
#
loop_
_entity.id
_entity.type
_entity.pdbx_description
1 polymer ?
#
loop_
_entity_poly.entity_id
_entity_poly.type
_entity_poly.pdbx_seq_one_letter_code
_entity_poly.pdbx_strand_id
1 'polypeptide(L)' 'MKTIFIIVMFGMGGWGLYEQTQPHPNVWIQVIAVVIFFYGMMRLMAKVPSENQEREEEDV' A
#
# COMPACT_ATOMS: atom_id res chain seq x y z
N MET A 1 1.66 15.89 2.62
CA MET A 1 0.57 14.92 2.31
C MET A 1 1.03 13.46 2.24
N LYS A 2 2.24 13.14 1.74
CA LYS A 2 2.78 11.76 1.67
C LYS A 2 2.83 11.04 3.04
N THR A 3 3.22 11.75 4.11
CA THR A 3 3.25 11.20 5.48
C THR A 3 1.85 10.90 6.02
N ILE A 4 0.88 11.80 5.78
CA ILE A 4 -0.53 11.59 6.15
C ILE A 4 -1.08 10.34 5.45
N PHE A 5 -0.76 10.16 4.16
CA PHE A 5 -1.15 8.96 3.41
C PHE A 5 -0.55 7.67 4.02
N ILE A 6 0.73 7.69 4.40
CA ILE A 6 1.38 6.54 5.05
C ILE A 6 0.72 6.23 6.41
N ILE A 7 0.43 7.25 7.22
CA ILE A 7 -0.26 7.08 8.50
C ILE A 7 -1.65 6.46 8.30
N VAL A 8 -2.42 6.96 7.32
CA VAL A 8 -3.74 6.40 6.99
C VAL A 8 -3.63 4.97 6.50
N MET A 9 -2.64 4.64 5.66
CA MET A 9 -2.40 3.28 5.17
C MET A 9 -2.09 2.32 6.32
N PHE A 10 -1.17 2.68 7.22
CA PHE A 10 -0.85 1.85 8.38
C PHE A 10 -2.00 1.77 9.38
N GLY A 11 -2.77 2.85 9.57
CA GLY A 11 -3.97 2.85 10.40
C GLY A 11 -5.05 1.91 9.86
N MET A 12 -5.33 1.95 8.57
CA MET A 12 -6.28 1.06 7.88
C MET A 12 -5.79 -0.39 7.87
N GLY A 13 -4.49 -0.62 7.65
CA GLY A 13 -3.89 -1.95 7.70
C GLY A 13 -3.98 -2.55 9.10
N GLY A 14 -3.61 -1.78 10.13
CA GLY A 14 -3.74 -2.19 11.53
C GLY A 14 -5.19 -2.45 11.94
N TRP A 15 -6.13 -1.63 11.49
CA TRP A 15 -7.56 -1.85 11.70
C TRP A 15 -8.06 -3.13 11.01
N GLY A 16 -7.64 -3.38 9.77
CA GLY A 16 -7.99 -4.61 9.05
C GLY A 16 -7.45 -5.88 9.74
N LEU A 17 -6.24 -5.79 10.31
CA LEU A 17 -5.67 -6.88 11.12
C LEU A 17 -6.43 -7.07 12.44
N TYR A 18 -6.86 -5.99 13.09
CA TYR A 18 -7.69 -6.06 14.30
C TYR A 18 -9.07 -6.65 14.01
N GLU A 19 -9.72 -6.25 12.92
CA GLU A 19 -11.02 -6.79 12.51
C GLU A 19 -10.93 -8.31 12.26
N GLN A 20 -9.79 -8.80 11.75
CA GLN A 20 -9.58 -10.23 11.50
C GLN A 20 -9.51 -11.08 12.77
N THR A 21 -9.24 -10.50 13.94
CA THR A 21 -9.24 -11.24 15.23
C THR A 21 -10.63 -11.34 15.86
N GLN A 22 -11.63 -10.67 15.30
CA GLN A 22 -13.00 -10.71 15.82
C GLN A 22 -13.67 -12.08 15.56
N PRO A 23 -14.65 -12.49 16.38
CA PRO A 23 -15.38 -13.74 16.18
C PRO A 23 -16.18 -13.78 14.87
N HIS A 24 -16.64 -12.61 14.42
CA HIS A 24 -17.38 -12.41 13.18
C HIS A 24 -16.75 -11.27 12.39
N PRO A 25 -15.61 -11.52 11.71
CA PRO A 25 -14.89 -10.48 11.01
C PRO A 25 -15.73 -9.97 9.83
N ASN A 26 -15.81 -8.66 9.68
CA ASN A 26 -16.49 -8.07 8.55
C ASN A 26 -15.63 -8.16 7.28
N VAL A 27 -16.06 -9.03 6.36
CA VAL A 27 -15.37 -9.29 5.08
C VAL A 27 -15.19 -8.00 4.26
N TRP A 28 -16.13 -7.06 4.32
CA TRP A 28 -16.02 -5.79 3.60
C TRP A 28 -14.85 -4.94 4.10
N ILE A 29 -14.61 -4.92 5.41
CA ILE A 29 -13.50 -4.17 6.01
C ILE A 29 -12.17 -4.80 5.60
N GLN A 30 -12.08 -6.14 5.58
CA GLN A 30 -10.89 -6.85 5.12
C GLN A 30 -10.56 -6.56 3.64
N VAL A 31 -11.57 -6.61 2.76
CA VAL A 31 -11.37 -6.33 1.33
C VAL A 31 -10.87 -4.90 1.12
N ILE A 32 -11.46 -3.91 1.81
CA ILE A 32 -11.03 -2.51 1.73
C ILE A 32 -9.59 -2.35 2.24
N ALA A 33 -9.25 -2.98 3.37
CA ALA A 33 -7.91 -2.94 3.94
C ALA A 33 -6.86 -3.50 2.97
N VAL A 34 -7.17 -4.62 2.30
CA VAL A 34 -6.30 -5.25 1.31
C VAL A 34 -6.08 -4.36 0.09
N VAL A 35 -7.15 -3.79 -0.48
CA VAL A 35 -7.06 -2.88 -1.63
C VAL A 35 -6.20 -1.66 -1.30
N ILE A 36 -6.40 -1.05 -0.13
CA ILE A 36 -5.62 0.11 0.32
C ILE A 36 -4.17 -0.25 0.59
N PHE A 37 -3.91 -1.43 1.17
CA PHE A 37 -2.56 -1.92 1.41
C PHE A 37 -1.80 -2.11 0.09
N PHE A 38 -2.39 -2.80 -0.90
CA PHE A 38 -1.75 -3.00 -2.20
C PHE A 38 -1.57 -1.70 -2.97
N TYR A 39 -2.55 -0.80 -2.95
CA TYR A 39 -2.40 0.53 -3.55
C TYR A 39 -1.31 1.35 -2.87
N GLY A 40 -1.25 1.29 -1.53
CA GLY A 40 -0.22 1.94 -0.74
C GLY A 40 1.18 1.42 -1.08
N MET A 41 1.33 0.09 -1.13
CA MET A 41 2.57 -0.58 -1.52
C MET A 41 3.00 -0.23 -2.94
N MET A 42 2.08 -0.22 -3.91
CA MET A 42 2.36 0.20 -5.29
C MET A 42 2.93 1.62 -5.34
N ARG A 43 2.32 2.55 -4.58
CA ARG A 43 2.78 3.94 -4.50
C ARG A 43 4.13 4.11 -3.79
N LEU A 44 4.43 3.23 -2.83
CA LEU A 44 5.73 3.21 -2.14
C LEU A 44 6.82 2.66 -3.07
N MET A 45 6.54 1.54 -3.74
CA MET A 45 7.48 0.89 -4.67
C MET A 45 7.76 1.73 -5.92
N ALA A 46 6.79 2.53 -6.40
CA ALA A 46 7.01 3.45 -7.52
C ALA A 46 8.08 4.54 -7.25
N LYS A 47 8.53 4.71 -6.01
CA LYS A 47 9.63 5.64 -5.65
C LYS A 47 10.97 4.94 -5.47
N VAL A 48 11.00 3.61 -5.47
CA VAL A 48 12.25 2.87 -5.59
C VAL A 48 12.58 2.92 -7.08
N PRO A 49 13.69 3.53 -7.49
CA PRO A 49 14.05 3.59 -8.91
C PRO A 49 14.08 2.16 -9.43
N SER A 50 13.29 1.86 -10.48
CA SER A 50 13.43 0.57 -11.14
C SER A 50 14.79 0.59 -11.83
N GLU A 51 15.62 -0.40 -11.56
CA GLU A 51 16.98 -0.57 -12.08
C GLU A 51 17.09 -0.54 -13.63
N ASN A 52 15.97 -0.44 -14.34
CA ASN A 52 15.89 -0.38 -15.80
C ASN A 52 15.67 1.03 -16.41
N GLN A 53 15.61 2.12 -15.63
CA GLN A 53 15.38 3.46 -16.19
C GLN A 53 16.66 4.22 -16.59
N GLU A 54 17.86 3.74 -16.24
CA GLU A 54 19.12 4.40 -16.59
C GLU A 54 19.71 3.94 -17.95
N ARG A 55 19.03 3.06 -18.70
CA ARG A 55 19.56 2.48 -19.94
C ARG A 55 18.96 3.02 -21.24
N GLU A 56 18.04 3.97 -21.20
CA GLU A 56 17.41 4.53 -22.41
C GLU A 56 17.86 5.97 -22.75
N GLU A 57 18.74 6.59 -21.96
CA GLU A 57 19.22 7.96 -22.23
C GLU A 57 20.64 8.03 -22.84
N GLU A 58 21.29 6.89 -23.14
CA GLU A 58 22.65 6.83 -23.69
C GLU A 58 22.72 6.21 -25.10
N ASP A 59 21.70 6.45 -25.92
CA ASP A 59 21.74 6.11 -27.36
C ASP A 59 21.04 7.23 -28.18
N VAL A 60 21.69 8.40 -28.27
CA VAL A 60 21.44 9.48 -29.24
C VAL A 60 22.74 10.08 -29.77
#